data_AF-A0A959MTW4-F1
#
_entry.id   AF-A0A959MTW4-F1
#
_cell.length_a   1.000
_cell.length_b   1.000
_cell.length_c   1.000
_cell.angle_alpha   90.00
_cell.angle_beta   90.00
_cell.angle_gamma   90.00
#
_symmetry.space_group_name_H-M   'P 1'
#
loop_
_entity.id
_entity.type
_entity.pdbx_description
1 polymer ?
#
loop_
_entity_poly.entity_id
_entity_poly.type
_entity_poly.pdbx_seq_one_letter_code
_entity_poly.pdbx_strand_id
1 'polypeptide(L)' 'MTITEIESKVMEIVSKEMGLDPSEVNDDTNTSAHTDNLVMKYEEEFDVIIPEDDQNFQTIGEAVTCIDSLMNG' A
#
# COMPACT_ATOMS: atom_id res chain seq x y z
N MET A 1 -11.77 -6.33 -5.57
CA MET A 1 -10.57 -6.28 -6.45
C MET A 1 -9.76 -7.54 -6.13
N THR A 2 -9.08 -8.17 -7.08
CA THR A 2 -8.24 -9.34 -6.76
C THR A 2 -6.97 -8.90 -6.03
N ILE A 3 -6.39 -9.79 -5.19
CA ILE A 3 -5.18 -9.46 -4.43
C ILE A 3 -4.01 -9.02 -5.34
N THR A 4 -3.89 -9.62 -6.53
CA THR A 4 -2.87 -9.26 -7.53
C THR A 4 -3.10 -7.86 -8.13
N GLU A 5 -4.36 -7.45 -8.31
CA GLU A 5 -4.68 -6.09 -8.75
C GLU A 5 -4.36 -5.06 -7.66
N ILE A 6 -4.61 -5.39 -6.39
CA ILE A 6 -4.25 -4.56 -5.23
C ILE A 6 -2.73 -4.42 -5.15
N GLU A 7 -2.01 -5.54 -5.19
CA GLU A 7 -0.55 -5.59 -5.16
C GLU A 7 0.07 -4.70 -6.25
N SER A 8 -0.39 -4.84 -7.50
CA SER A 8 0.11 -4.03 -8.61
C SER A 8 -0.11 -2.53 -8.39
N LYS A 9 -1.26 -2.12 -7.86
CA LYS A 9 -1.57 -0.71 -7.57
C LYS A 9 -0.74 -0.18 -6.40
N VAL A 10 -0.60 -0.96 -5.34
CA VAL A 10 0.23 -0.59 -4.17
C VAL A 10 1.67 -0.38 -4.61
N MET A 11 2.25 -1.29 -5.39
CA MET A 11 3.60 -1.14 -5.92
C MET A 11 3.77 0.10 -6.80
N GLU A 12 2.78 0.43 -7.63
CA GLU A 12 2.79 1.67 -8.44
C GLU A 12 2.76 2.94 -7.58
N ILE A 13 1.94 2.95 -6.52
CA ILE A 13 1.87 4.10 -5.60
C ILE A 13 3.19 4.26 -4.84
N VAL A 14 3.75 3.18 -4.32
CA VAL A 14 5.01 3.20 -3.57
C VAL A 14 6.18 3.63 -4.45
N SER A 15 6.31 3.04 -5.65
CA SER A 15 7.36 3.43 -6.60
C SER A 15 7.29 4.91 -6.96
N LYS A 16 6.09 5.44 -7.22
CA LYS A 16 5.88 6.86 -7.50
C LYS A 16 6.26 7.75 -6.31
N GLU A 17 5.88 7.36 -5.10
CA GLU A 17 6.10 8.19 -3.91
C GLU A 17 7.52 8.16 -3.37
N MET A 18 8.21 7.04 -3.56
CA MET A 18 9.63 6.89 -3.23
C MET A 18 10.55 7.30 -4.39
N GLY A 19 10.00 7.53 -5.59
CA GLY A 19 10.78 7.83 -6.79
C GLY A 19 11.64 6.66 -7.27
N LEU A 20 11.20 5.42 -7.01
CA LEU A 20 11.86 4.18 -7.39
C LEU A 20 11.27 3.63 -8.69
N ASP A 21 12.03 2.77 -9.38
CA ASP A 21 11.48 2.02 -10.51
C ASP A 21 10.54 0.91 -10.00
N PRO A 22 9.37 0.66 -10.64
CA PRO A 22 8.49 -0.46 -10.28
C PRO A 22 9.16 -1.84 -10.28
N SER A 23 10.28 -2.00 -10.98
CA SER A 23 11.08 -3.23 -10.96
C SER A 23 12.02 -3.34 -9.74
N GLU A 24 12.25 -2.24 -9.01
CA GLU A 24 13.06 -2.20 -7.79
C GLU A 24 12.24 -2.36 -6.51
N VAL A 25 10.91 -2.23 -6.60
CA VAL A 25 9.98 -2.51 -5.48
C VAL A 25 9.55 -3.97 -5.49
N ASN A 26 9.44 -4.51 -4.28
CA ASN A 26 8.97 -5.86 -3.99
C ASN A 26 8.23 -5.86 -2.64
N ASP A 27 7.63 -7.00 -2.30
CA ASP A 27 6.78 -7.15 -1.12
C ASP A 27 7.47 -6.77 0.21
N ASP A 28 8.79 -6.99 0.30
CA ASP A 28 9.62 -6.70 1.46
C ASP A 28 10.15 -5.24 1.49
N THR A 29 9.78 -4.41 0.51
CA THR A 29 10.27 -3.03 0.45
C THR A 29 9.73 -2.22 1.62
N ASN A 30 10.65 -1.62 2.38
CA ASN A 30 10.31 -0.87 3.58
C ASN A 30 9.71 0.51 3.23
N THR A 31 8.47 0.73 3.65
CA THR A 31 7.68 1.94 3.42
C THR A 31 7.50 2.81 4.66
N SER A 32 8.08 2.43 5.80
CA SER A 32 7.84 3.06 7.12
C SER A 32 8.08 4.57 7.17
N ALA A 33 9.04 5.09 6.39
CA ALA A 33 9.32 6.53 6.33
C ALA A 33 8.26 7.34 5.58
N HIS A 34 7.38 6.66 4.84
CA HIS A 34 6.37 7.25 3.97
C HIS A 34 4.94 6.82 4.31
N THR A 35 4.74 6.04 5.40
CA THR A 35 3.45 5.46 5.77
C THR A 35 2.32 6.49 5.81
N ASP A 36 2.51 7.66 6.44
CA ASP A 36 1.48 8.71 6.52
C ASP A 36 1.01 9.21 5.13
N ASN A 37 1.95 9.39 4.20
CA ASN A 37 1.62 9.83 2.84
C ASN A 37 0.97 8.69 2.03
N LEU A 38 1.43 7.46 2.23
CA LEU A 38 0.91 6.28 1.53
C LEU A 38 -0.51 5.95 1.99
N VAL A 39 -0.82 6.06 3.29
CA VAL A 39 -2.17 5.88 3.83
C VAL A 39 -3.16 6.77 3.10
N MET A 40 -2.90 8.07 3.02
CA MET A 40 -3.78 9.02 2.32
C MET A 40 -4.00 8.64 0.84
N LYS A 41 -2.95 8.17 0.15
CA LYS A 41 -3.06 7.75 -1.25
C LYS A 41 -3.82 6.45 -1.43
N TYR A 42 -3.68 5.51 -0.50
CA TYR A 42 -4.43 4.27 -0.54
C TYR A 42 -5.91 4.51 -0.28
N GLU A 43 -6.24 5.36 0.69
CA GLU A 43 -7.62 5.75 0.96
C GLU A 43 -8.27 6.39 -0.29
N GLU A 44 -7.57 7.30 -0.97
CA GLU A 44 -8.06 7.94 -2.21
C GLU A 44 -8.16 6.95 -3.38
N GLU A 45 -7.13 6.13 -3.62
CA GLU A 45 -7.08 5.24 -4.80
C GLU A 45 -8.04 4.04 -4.67
N PHE A 46 -8.17 3.48 -3.47
CA PHE A 46 -8.99 2.29 -3.23
C PHE A 46 -10.40 2.61 -2.71
N ASP A 47 -10.72 3.88 -2.46
CA ASP A 47 -11.99 4.35 -1.87
C ASP A 47 -12.27 3.64 -0.53
N VAL A 48 -11.24 3.59 0.32
CA VAL A 48 -11.28 2.97 1.66
C VAL A 48 -10.90 3.98 2.74
N ILE A 49 -11.13 3.60 4.00
CA ILE A 49 -10.64 4.34 5.18
C ILE A 49 -9.79 3.38 5.99
N ILE A 50 -8.52 3.72 6.22
CA ILE A 50 -7.58 2.90 6.98
C ILE A 50 -7.64 3.35 8.45
N PRO A 51 -8.11 2.50 9.38
CA PRO A 51 -8.14 2.82 10.80
C PRO A 51 -6.74 3.13 11.34
N GLU A 52 -6.64 4.06 12.30
CA GLU A 52 -5.37 4.42 12.96
C GLU A 52 -4.58 3.21 13.49
N ASP A 53 -5.27 2.18 14.01
CA ASP A 53 -4.63 0.95 14.50
C ASP A 53 -3.93 0.16 13.37
N ASP A 54 -4.43 0.27 12.13
CA ASP A 54 -3.92 -0.42 10.94
C ASP A 54 -2.91 0.42 10.15
N GLN A 55 -2.67 1.69 10.51
CA GLN A 55 -1.68 2.58 9.85
C GLN A 55 -0.21 2.26 10.22
N ASN A 56 0.06 1.10 10.82
CA ASN A 56 1.39 0.71 11.29
C ASN A 56 2.15 -0.22 10.33
N PHE A 57 1.65 -0.44 9.11
CA PHE A 57 2.34 -1.26 8.11
C PHE A 57 3.69 -0.63 7.72
N GLN A 58 4.69 -1.49 7.56
CA GLN A 58 6.07 -1.14 7.27
C GLN A 58 6.56 -1.69 5.93
N THR A 59 5.83 -2.61 5.31
CA THR A 59 6.18 -3.22 4.02
C THR A 59 5.04 -3.11 3.01
N ILE A 60 5.36 -3.36 1.73
CA ILE A 60 4.35 -3.45 0.67
C ILE A 60 3.37 -4.59 0.96
N GLY A 61 3.86 -5.77 1.35
CA GLY A 61 2.98 -6.92 1.61
C GLY A 61 2.00 -6.69 2.76
N GLU A 62 2.42 -5.98 3.80
CA GLU A 62 1.54 -5.57 4.91
C GLU A 62 0.47 -4.59 4.42
N ALA A 63 0.84 -3.61 3.59
CA ALA A 63 -0.10 -2.66 2.99
C ALA A 63 -1.13 -3.36 2.08
N VAL A 64 -0.68 -4.30 1.22
CA VAL A 64 -1.56 -5.10 0.35
C VAL A 64 -2.55 -5.90 1.18
N THR A 65 -2.08 -6.57 2.24
CA THR A 65 -2.93 -7.36 3.13
C THR A 65 -3.97 -6.50 3.85
N CYS A 66 -3.56 -5.31 4.30
CA CYS A 66 -4.46 -4.33 4.93
C CYS A 66 -5.58 -3.91 3.96
N ILE A 67 -5.21 -3.49 2.74
CA ILE A 67 -6.17 -3.03 1.73
C ILE A 67 -7.09 -4.17 1.27
N ASP A 68 -6.55 -5.37 1.05
CA ASP A 68 -7.34 -6.55 0.70
C ASP A 68 -8.39 -6.87 1.78
N SER A 69 -7.99 -6.78 3.05
CA SER A 69 -8.89 -7.00 4.19
C SER A 69 -10.01 -5.95 4.25
N LEU A 70 -9.74 -4.69 3.90
CA LEU A 70 -10.75 -3.63 3.86
C LEU A 70 -11.71 -3.76 2.66
N MET A 71 -11.22 -4.22 1.51
CA MET A 71 -12.00 -4.30 0.28
C MET A 71 -12.80 -5.60 0.13
N ASN A 72 -12.27 -6.70 0.65
CA ASN A 72 -12.80 -8.05 0.44
C ASN A 72 -13.19 -8.77 1.74
N GLY A 73 -13.05 -8.10 2.90
CA GLY A 73 -13.44 -8.59 4.24
C GLY A 73 -14.93 -8.49 4.56
#